data_AF-A0A839VXZ2-F1
#
_entry.id   AF-A0A839VXZ2-F1
#
_cell.length_a   1.000
_cell.length_b   1.000
_cell.length_c   1.000
_cell.angle_alpha   90.00
_cell.angle_beta   90.00
_cell.angle_gamma   90.00
#
_symmetry.space_group_name_H-M   'P 1'
#
loop_
_entity.id
_entity.type
_entity.pdbx_description
1 polymer ?
#
loop_
_entity_poly.entity_id
_entity_poly.type
_entity_poly.pdbx_seq_one_letter_code
_entity_poly.pdbx_strand_id
1 'polypeptide(L)'
;MRACRDALLIVFMAVAWGSTALAAETAGPSFSCATVEAGSIEQMVCTDAALSALDRKLAEVYGEATGKAANERPSVLKAEQRGWIKGRNDCWKAGDRRACVEEHYRLRIAELQAKYRLVPSIGPVRFACDGQAANELTTTFFETDPPTMIAERGDEVSLMVGQPAASGARYQGRNESFWEHQGEARVTWGYGVPEMTCRKAP
;
A
#
# COMPACT_ATOMS: atom_id res chain seq x y z
N MET A 1 -65.31 43.98 45.57
CA MET A 1 -65.83 42.71 44.99
C MET A 1 -65.51 42.69 43.51
N ARG A 2 -65.03 41.54 43.02
CA ARG A 2 -64.82 41.14 41.61
C ARG A 2 -63.57 41.68 40.91
N ALA A 3 -62.51 40.89 41.06
CA ALA A 3 -61.41 40.75 40.12
C ALA A 3 -61.93 40.33 38.73
N CYS A 4 -61.36 40.90 37.67
CA CYS A 4 -61.37 40.30 36.34
C CYS A 4 -59.92 40.19 35.87
N ARG A 5 -59.62 39.02 35.31
CA ARG A 5 -58.30 38.40 35.18
C ARG A 5 -57.99 38.39 33.68
N ASP A 6 -57.13 39.29 33.23
CA ASP A 6 -56.71 39.35 31.82
C ASP A 6 -55.66 38.27 31.56
N ALA A 7 -56.06 37.27 30.77
CA ALA A 7 -55.22 36.15 30.38
C ALA A 7 -54.34 36.55 29.19
N LEU A 8 -53.02 36.58 29.41
CA LEU A 8 -52.00 36.78 28.40
C LEU A 8 -51.84 35.50 27.56
N LEU A 9 -52.23 35.55 26.28
CA LEU A 9 -51.99 34.47 25.30
C LEU A 9 -50.58 34.64 24.70
N ILE A 10 -49.63 33.81 25.15
CA ILE A 10 -48.30 33.68 24.55
C ILE A 10 -48.39 32.64 23.42
N VAL A 11 -48.25 33.10 22.17
CA VAL A 11 -48.15 32.22 20.98
C VAL A 11 -46.69 31.79 20.83
N PHE A 12 -46.40 30.52 21.13
CA PHE A 12 -45.11 29.90 20.82
C PHE A 12 -45.05 29.52 19.34
N MET A 13 -44.34 30.29 18.51
CA MET A 13 -43.94 29.88 17.17
C MET A 13 -42.77 28.89 17.30
N ALA A 14 -43.05 27.59 17.15
CA ALA A 14 -42.03 26.56 17.06
C ALA A 14 -41.36 26.62 15.68
N VAL A 15 -40.14 27.16 15.61
CA VAL A 15 -39.28 27.06 14.43
C VAL A 15 -38.62 25.68 14.46
N ALA A 16 -39.11 24.76 13.63
CA ALA A 16 -38.51 23.44 13.44
C ALA A 16 -37.28 23.58 12.52
N TRP A 17 -36.08 23.60 13.10
CA TRP A 17 -34.85 23.38 12.35
C TRP A 17 -34.75 21.89 11.98
N GLY A 18 -35.15 21.57 10.76
CA GLY A 18 -34.91 20.26 10.17
C GLY A 18 -33.42 20.08 9.88
N SER A 19 -32.72 19.35 10.74
CA SER A 19 -31.36 18.86 10.45
C SER A 19 -31.42 17.78 9.38
N THR A 20 -31.22 18.13 8.12
CA THR A 20 -30.93 17.15 7.07
C THR A 20 -29.53 16.61 7.29
N ALA A 21 -29.41 15.49 8.01
CA ALA A 21 -28.19 14.72 8.03
C ALA A 21 -27.99 14.12 6.62
N LEU A 22 -27.07 14.68 5.83
CA LEU A 22 -26.53 13.96 4.69
C LEU A 22 -25.79 12.74 5.24
N ALA A 23 -26.38 11.56 5.10
CA ALA A 23 -25.65 10.33 5.26
C ALA A 23 -24.56 10.33 4.17
N ALA A 24 -23.30 10.49 4.58
CA ALA A 24 -22.18 10.20 3.70
C ALA A 24 -22.28 8.71 3.36
N GLU A 25 -22.74 8.41 2.14
CA GLU A 25 -22.67 7.08 1.59
C GLU A 25 -21.18 6.71 1.59
N THR A 26 -20.78 5.80 2.47
CA THR A 26 -19.40 5.31 2.50
C THR A 26 -19.16 4.66 1.15
N ALA A 27 -18.43 5.36 0.27
CA ALA A 27 -18.13 4.86 -1.07
C ALA A 27 -17.56 3.44 -0.93
N GLY A 28 -18.20 2.48 -1.61
CA GLY A 28 -17.77 1.09 -1.64
C GLY A 28 -16.43 0.91 -2.39
N PRO A 29 -15.94 -0.33 -2.49
CA PRO A 29 -14.73 -0.63 -3.24
C PRO A 29 -14.93 -0.41 -4.75
N SER A 30 -13.88 -0.61 -5.53
CA SER A 30 -13.89 -0.51 -7.00
C SER A 30 -14.69 -1.63 -7.69
N PHE A 31 -15.16 -2.63 -6.94
CA PHE A 31 -16.00 -3.74 -7.41
C PHE A 31 -17.40 -3.69 -6.78
N SER A 32 -18.35 -4.42 -7.40
CA SER A 32 -19.73 -4.48 -6.91
C SER A 32 -19.87 -5.34 -5.64
N CYS A 33 -20.46 -4.77 -4.60
CA CYS A 33 -20.78 -5.47 -3.36
C CYS A 33 -22.11 -6.27 -3.41
N ALA A 34 -22.87 -6.19 -4.52
CA ALA A 34 -24.22 -6.73 -4.58
C ALA A 34 -24.31 -8.26 -4.45
N THR A 35 -23.26 -8.98 -4.84
CA THR A 35 -23.25 -10.45 -4.93
C THR A 35 -22.02 -11.08 -4.29
N VAL A 36 -21.41 -10.42 -3.31
CA VAL A 36 -20.27 -10.98 -2.56
C VAL A 36 -20.74 -12.10 -1.63
N GLU A 37 -19.95 -13.16 -1.53
CA GLU A 37 -20.27 -14.29 -0.65
C GLU A 37 -20.20 -13.87 0.82
N ALA A 38 -21.15 -14.33 1.63
CA ALA A 38 -21.15 -14.05 3.06
C ALA A 38 -19.93 -14.70 3.74
N GLY A 39 -19.24 -13.95 4.59
CA GLY A 39 -18.01 -14.37 5.27
C GLY A 39 -16.74 -14.26 4.43
N SER A 40 -16.83 -13.81 3.17
CA SER A 40 -15.68 -13.62 2.29
C SER A 40 -14.82 -12.39 2.68
N ILE A 41 -13.59 -12.36 2.18
CA ILE A 41 -12.72 -11.18 2.27
C ILE A 41 -13.34 -10.01 1.48
N GLU A 42 -14.00 -10.27 0.35
CA GLU A 42 -14.71 -9.27 -0.43
C GLU A 42 -15.84 -8.61 0.37
N GLN A 43 -16.62 -9.39 1.13
CA GLN A 43 -17.64 -8.83 2.03
C GLN A 43 -17.00 -7.92 3.08
N MET A 44 -15.87 -8.33 3.67
CA MET A 44 -15.14 -7.49 4.62
C MET A 44 -14.72 -6.17 3.98
N VAL A 45 -14.13 -6.21 2.78
CA VAL A 45 -13.73 -5.01 2.03
C VAL A 45 -14.94 -4.11 1.76
N CYS A 46 -16.09 -4.67 1.40
CA CYS A 46 -17.34 -3.94 1.16
C CYS A 46 -17.88 -3.20 2.39
N THR A 47 -17.74 -3.77 3.59
CA THR A 47 -18.28 -3.19 4.83
C THR A 47 -17.29 -2.29 5.58
N ASP A 48 -16.03 -2.27 5.13
CA ASP A 48 -14.94 -1.57 5.78
C ASP A 48 -14.49 -0.38 4.94
N ALA A 49 -14.77 0.83 5.43
CA ALA A 49 -14.48 2.05 4.68
C ALA A 49 -12.98 2.23 4.36
N ALA A 50 -12.08 1.79 5.25
CA ALA A 50 -10.64 1.91 5.02
C ALA A 50 -10.15 0.90 3.98
N LEU A 51 -10.62 -0.35 4.06
CA LEU A 51 -10.27 -1.37 3.06
C LEU A 51 -10.89 -1.05 1.69
N SER A 52 -12.12 -0.52 1.66
CA SER A 52 -12.75 0.00 0.44
C SER A 52 -11.94 1.12 -0.20
N ALA A 53 -11.40 2.05 0.61
CA ALA A 53 -10.54 3.11 0.11
C ALA A 53 -9.22 2.58 -0.47
N LEU A 54 -8.60 1.60 0.19
CA LEU A 54 -7.42 0.92 -0.32
C LEU A 54 -7.69 0.17 -1.63
N ASP A 55 -8.84 -0.49 -1.75
CA ASP A 55 -9.24 -1.15 -2.99
C ASP A 55 -9.38 -0.16 -4.16
N ARG A 56 -10.04 0.99 -3.93
CA ARG A 56 -10.11 2.06 -4.94
C ARG A 56 -8.74 2.61 -5.30
N LYS A 57 -7.86 2.81 -4.30
CA LYS A 57 -6.49 3.28 -4.55
C LYS A 57 -5.71 2.28 -5.39
N LEU A 58 -5.84 0.99 -5.11
CA LEU A 58 -5.20 -0.05 -5.90
C LEU A 58 -5.74 -0.07 -7.33
N ALA A 59 -7.05 0.13 -7.53
CA ALA A 59 -7.64 0.20 -8.87
C ALA A 59 -7.07 1.37 -9.70
N GLU A 60 -6.90 2.54 -9.09
CA GLU A 60 -6.24 3.71 -9.71
C GLU A 60 -4.80 3.38 -10.13
N VAL A 61 -3.98 2.92 -9.18
CA VAL A 61 -2.57 2.57 -9.40
C VAL A 61 -2.41 1.47 -10.44
N TYR A 62 -3.29 0.47 -10.42
CA TYR A 62 -3.31 -0.60 -11.41
C TYR A 62 -3.66 -0.08 -12.82
N GLY A 63 -4.55 0.92 -12.92
CA GLY A 63 -4.86 1.60 -14.17
C GLY A 63 -3.64 2.30 -14.76
N GLU A 64 -2.90 3.07 -13.95
CA GLU A 64 -1.65 3.73 -14.35
C GLU A 64 -0.57 2.71 -14.76
N ALA A 65 -0.38 1.65 -13.96
CA ALA A 65 0.55 0.57 -14.24
C ALA A 65 0.21 -0.13 -15.57
N THR A 66 -1.07 -0.36 -15.85
CA THR A 66 -1.54 -0.95 -17.12
C THR A 66 -1.22 -0.03 -18.29
N GLY A 67 -1.38 1.29 -18.13
CA GLY A 67 -1.01 2.28 -19.13
C GLY A 67 0.47 2.22 -19.51
N LYS A 68 1.36 2.07 -18.51
CA LYS A 68 2.80 1.88 -18.75
C LYS A 68 3.14 0.50 -19.33
N ALA A 69 2.48 -0.56 -18.85
CA ALA A 69 2.73 -1.93 -19.28
C ALA A 69 2.26 -2.25 -20.70
N ALA A 70 1.41 -1.40 -21.31
CA ALA A 70 0.81 -1.63 -22.62
C ALA A 70 1.84 -1.90 -23.73
N ASN A 71 3.04 -1.32 -23.63
CA ASN A 71 4.13 -1.49 -24.61
C ASN A 71 5.13 -2.59 -24.22
N GLU A 72 4.91 -3.30 -23.11
CA GLU A 72 5.83 -4.30 -22.59
C GLU A 72 5.19 -5.70 -22.60
N ARG A 73 4.46 -6.04 -21.52
CA ARG A 73 3.85 -7.37 -21.32
C ARG A 73 2.54 -7.24 -20.55
N PRO A 74 1.48 -6.63 -21.12
CA PRO A 74 0.23 -6.35 -20.41
C PRO A 74 -0.47 -7.61 -19.88
N SER A 75 -0.27 -8.76 -20.53
CA SER A 75 -0.81 -10.05 -20.08
C SER A 75 -0.21 -10.53 -18.76
N VAL A 76 1.06 -10.20 -18.49
CA VAL A 76 1.76 -10.59 -17.26
C VAL A 76 1.20 -9.82 -16.07
N LEU A 77 1.08 -8.50 -16.16
CA LEU A 77 0.51 -7.66 -15.09
C LEU A 77 -0.91 -8.12 -14.71
N LYS A 78 -1.74 -8.44 -15.72
CA LYS A 78 -3.10 -8.97 -15.48
C LYS A 78 -3.08 -10.32 -14.77
N ALA A 79 -2.16 -11.21 -15.13
CA ALA A 79 -2.01 -12.50 -14.46
C ALA A 79 -1.52 -12.33 -13.02
N GLU A 80 -0.53 -11.47 -12.78
CA GLU A 80 -0.01 -11.11 -11.46
C GLU A 80 -1.13 -10.54 -10.58
N GLN A 81 -1.94 -9.61 -11.09
CA GLN A 81 -3.04 -9.01 -10.33
C GLN A 81 -4.09 -10.05 -9.90
N ARG A 82 -4.44 -10.99 -10.79
CA ARG A 82 -5.32 -12.11 -10.44
C ARG A 82 -4.70 -13.02 -9.38
N GLY A 83 -3.40 -13.26 -9.46
CA GLY A 83 -2.65 -14.01 -8.44
C GLY A 83 -2.69 -13.30 -7.08
N TRP A 84 -2.46 -11.98 -7.08
CA TRP A 84 -2.53 -11.17 -5.87
C TRP A 84 -3.91 -11.20 -5.20
N ILE A 85 -5.01 -11.11 -5.97
CA ILE A 85 -6.38 -11.21 -5.41
C ILE A 85 -6.55 -12.52 -4.63
N LYS A 86 -6.06 -13.64 -5.18
CA LYS A 86 -6.11 -14.94 -4.49
C LYS A 86 -5.30 -14.92 -3.21
N GLY A 87 -4.10 -14.34 -3.24
CA GLY A 87 -3.24 -14.17 -2.06
C GLY A 87 -3.89 -13.33 -0.96
N ARG A 88 -4.51 -12.19 -1.31
CA ARG A 88 -5.30 -11.38 -0.37
C ARG A 88 -6.44 -12.21 0.24
N ASN A 89 -7.12 -13.02 -0.57
CA ASN A 89 -8.23 -13.81 -0.08
C ASN A 89 -7.80 -14.91 0.90
N ASP A 90 -6.57 -15.42 0.81
CA ASP A 90 -6.00 -16.36 1.79
C ASP A 90 -5.89 -15.78 3.22
N CYS A 91 -6.08 -14.47 3.41
CA CYS A 91 -6.22 -13.84 4.73
C CYS A 91 -7.34 -14.42 5.59
N TRP A 92 -8.27 -15.20 5.04
CA TRP A 92 -9.25 -15.94 5.84
C TRP A 92 -8.60 -16.86 6.90
N LYS A 93 -7.36 -17.31 6.63
CA LYS A 93 -6.54 -18.16 7.50
C LYS A 93 -5.82 -17.39 8.63
N ALA A 94 -5.74 -16.06 8.52
CA ALA A 94 -5.00 -15.23 9.46
C ALA A 94 -5.76 -15.07 10.80
N GLY A 95 -5.00 -14.92 11.89
CA GLY A 95 -5.57 -14.61 13.20
C GLY A 95 -6.24 -13.23 13.22
N ASP A 96 -5.60 -12.22 12.62
CA ASP A 96 -6.21 -10.94 12.31
C ASP A 96 -6.41 -10.81 10.80
N ARG A 97 -7.65 -11.08 10.37
CA ARG A 97 -8.03 -11.04 8.95
C ARG A 97 -8.01 -9.62 8.39
N ARG A 98 -8.43 -8.63 9.18
CA ARG A 98 -8.51 -7.23 8.72
C ARG A 98 -7.10 -6.70 8.47
N ALA A 99 -6.20 -6.88 9.45
CA ALA A 99 -4.82 -6.43 9.33
C ALA A 99 -4.11 -7.10 8.14
N CYS A 100 -4.33 -8.40 7.94
CA CYS A 100 -3.81 -9.12 6.78
C CYS A 100 -4.29 -8.50 5.46
N VAL A 101 -5.59 -8.23 5.32
CA VAL A 101 -6.14 -7.63 4.09
C VAL A 101 -5.57 -6.23 3.85
N GLU A 102 -5.48 -5.41 4.90
CA GLU A 102 -4.89 -4.07 4.81
C GLU A 102 -3.44 -4.12 4.32
N GLU A 103 -2.61 -4.99 4.91
CA GLU A 103 -1.22 -5.18 4.52
C GLU A 103 -1.09 -5.62 3.05
N HIS A 104 -1.91 -6.58 2.62
CA HIS A 104 -1.92 -7.04 1.23
C HIS A 104 -2.23 -5.92 0.23
N TYR A 105 -3.12 -4.99 0.56
CA TYR A 105 -3.37 -3.81 -0.27
C TYR A 105 -2.17 -2.86 -0.28
N ARG A 106 -1.66 -2.47 0.89
CA ARG A 106 -0.56 -1.50 1.01
C ARG A 106 0.69 -1.99 0.27
N LEU A 107 1.05 -3.26 0.47
CA LEU A 107 2.19 -3.87 -0.22
C LEU A 107 2.01 -3.88 -1.74
N ARG A 108 0.81 -4.21 -2.24
CA ARG A 108 0.57 -4.24 -3.68
C ARG A 108 0.55 -2.86 -4.33
N ILE A 109 -0.01 -1.88 -3.64
CA ILE A 109 0.02 -0.48 -4.07
C ILE A 109 1.48 -0.02 -4.18
N ALA A 110 2.28 -0.24 -3.13
CA ALA A 110 3.70 0.10 -3.12
C ALA A 110 4.49 -0.65 -4.21
N GLU A 111 4.24 -1.94 -4.40
CA GLU A 111 4.87 -2.77 -5.43
C GLU A 111 4.64 -2.19 -6.83
N LEU A 112 3.38 -1.91 -7.19
CA LEU A 112 3.03 -1.37 -8.49
C LEU A 112 3.60 0.05 -8.68
N GLN A 113 3.53 0.88 -7.65
CA GLN A 113 4.12 2.22 -7.68
C GLN A 113 5.62 2.20 -7.95
N ALA A 114 6.37 1.31 -7.30
CA ALA A 114 7.81 1.16 -7.51
C ALA A 114 8.13 0.55 -8.88
N LYS A 115 7.55 -0.62 -9.20
CA LYS A 115 7.81 -1.38 -10.44
C LYS A 115 7.52 -0.55 -11.68
N TYR A 116 6.46 0.26 -11.64
CA TYR A 116 6.07 1.13 -12.75
C TYR A 116 6.50 2.59 -12.57
N ARG A 117 7.32 2.92 -11.56
CA ARG A 117 7.82 4.27 -11.29
C ARG A 117 6.70 5.33 -11.31
N LEU A 118 5.65 5.11 -10.53
CA LEU A 118 4.43 5.95 -10.44
C LEU A 118 4.50 6.97 -9.29
N VAL A 119 5.62 6.99 -8.56
CA VAL A 119 5.90 7.92 -7.47
C VAL A 119 7.33 8.47 -7.62
N PRO A 120 7.67 9.58 -6.95
CA PRO A 120 9.05 10.05 -6.89
C PRO A 120 10.02 8.98 -6.39
N SER A 121 11.25 9.04 -6.89
CA SER A 121 12.30 8.10 -6.55
C SER A 121 13.67 8.76 -6.46
N ILE A 122 14.54 8.20 -5.61
CA ILE A 122 15.94 8.60 -5.44
C ILE A 122 16.83 7.50 -5.99
N GLY A 123 17.71 7.84 -6.93
CA GLY A 123 18.64 6.92 -7.58
C GLY A 123 18.64 7.06 -9.12
N PRO A 124 19.28 6.12 -9.84
CA PRO A 124 19.98 4.96 -9.31
C PRO A 124 21.21 5.34 -8.46
N VAL A 125 21.35 4.71 -7.29
CA VAL A 125 22.55 4.78 -6.44
C VAL A 125 23.35 3.51 -6.66
N ARG A 126 24.62 3.67 -7.04
CA ARG A 126 25.54 2.56 -7.23
C ARG A 126 26.29 2.25 -5.93
N PHE A 127 26.47 0.97 -5.65
CA PHE A 127 27.29 0.48 -4.56
C PHE A 127 28.32 -0.54 -5.08
N ALA A 128 29.57 -0.38 -4.67
CA ALA A 128 30.61 -1.37 -4.87
C ALA A 128 30.65 -2.28 -3.64
N CYS A 129 30.50 -3.59 -3.84
CA CYS A 129 30.43 -4.58 -2.76
C CYS A 129 31.67 -5.50 -2.79
N ASP A 130 32.28 -5.71 -1.63
CA ASP A 130 33.47 -6.54 -1.41
C ASP A 130 34.65 -6.26 -2.36
N GLY A 131 34.71 -5.06 -2.95
CA GLY A 131 35.74 -4.66 -3.93
C GLY A 131 35.67 -5.42 -5.27
N GLN A 132 34.57 -6.10 -5.58
CA GLN A 132 34.41 -6.90 -6.80
C GLN A 132 33.40 -6.27 -7.75
N ALA A 133 33.79 -6.06 -9.01
CA ALA A 133 32.91 -5.48 -10.03
C ALA A 133 31.65 -6.32 -10.28
N ALA A 134 31.75 -7.66 -10.16
CA ALA A 134 30.61 -8.57 -10.32
C ALA A 134 29.55 -8.42 -9.20
N ASN A 135 29.90 -7.81 -8.07
CA ASN A 135 28.99 -7.57 -6.95
C ASN A 135 28.48 -6.13 -6.93
N GLU A 136 28.60 -5.37 -8.02
CA GLU A 136 28.01 -4.04 -8.12
C GLU A 136 26.48 -4.14 -7.92
N LEU A 137 25.97 -3.28 -7.03
CA LEU A 137 24.56 -3.19 -6.71
C LEU A 137 24.06 -1.81 -7.13
N THR A 138 22.99 -1.77 -7.93
CA THR A 138 22.31 -0.52 -8.28
C THR A 138 20.97 -0.47 -7.57
N THR A 139 20.70 0.60 -6.82
CA THR A 139 19.44 0.73 -6.08
C THR A 139 18.66 1.97 -6.45
N THR A 140 17.34 1.88 -6.45
CA THR A 140 16.42 3.01 -6.56
C THR A 140 15.43 2.95 -5.43
N PHE A 141 15.29 4.03 -4.67
CA PHE A 141 14.37 4.14 -3.52
C PHE A 141 13.13 4.91 -3.93
N PHE A 142 11.94 4.48 -3.51
CA PHE A 142 10.66 5.04 -3.93
C PHE A 142 9.87 5.55 -2.73
N GLU A 143 9.22 6.71 -2.89
CA GLU A 143 8.35 7.33 -1.89
C GLU A 143 6.96 6.64 -1.83
N THR A 144 6.95 5.33 -1.58
CA THR A 144 5.74 4.53 -1.37
C THR A 144 5.39 4.37 0.11
N ASP A 145 4.22 3.82 0.42
CA ASP A 145 3.82 3.45 1.78
C ASP A 145 3.38 1.97 1.85
N PRO A 146 4.18 1.07 2.47
CA PRO A 146 5.50 1.31 3.07
C PRO A 146 6.55 1.73 2.03
N PRO A 147 7.67 2.39 2.43
CA PRO A 147 8.73 2.77 1.51
C PRO A 147 9.33 1.53 0.85
N THR A 148 9.67 1.62 -0.43
CA THR A 148 10.22 0.49 -1.19
C THR A 148 11.53 0.88 -1.85
N MET A 149 12.32 -0.13 -2.17
CA MET A 149 13.46 0.01 -3.06
C MET A 149 13.45 -1.09 -4.10
N ILE A 150 13.98 -0.80 -5.28
CA ILE A 150 14.37 -1.80 -6.26
C ILE A 150 15.89 -1.85 -6.25
N ALA A 151 16.43 -3.03 -6.05
CA ALA A 151 17.84 -3.32 -6.16
C ALA A 151 18.09 -4.21 -7.39
N GLU A 152 19.17 -3.94 -8.11
CA GLU A 152 19.59 -4.65 -9.30
C GLU A 152 21.04 -5.11 -9.10
N ARG A 153 21.30 -6.41 -9.30
CA ARG A 153 22.64 -7.01 -9.23
C ARG A 153 22.81 -7.98 -10.40
N GLY A 154 23.64 -7.60 -11.38
CA GLY A 154 23.69 -8.31 -12.66
C GLY A 154 22.32 -8.27 -13.36
N ASP A 155 21.80 -9.43 -13.76
CA ASP A 155 20.47 -9.56 -14.38
C ASP A 155 19.34 -9.77 -13.36
N GLU A 156 19.66 -9.82 -12.07
CA GLU A 156 18.69 -10.05 -11.00
C GLU A 156 18.15 -8.74 -10.45
N VAL A 157 16.83 -8.72 -10.21
CA VAL A 157 16.13 -7.57 -9.65
C VAL A 157 15.36 -8.03 -8.42
N SER A 158 15.48 -7.27 -7.32
CA SER A 158 14.71 -7.49 -6.10
C SER A 158 13.99 -6.21 -5.70
N LEU A 159 12.67 -6.31 -5.54
CA LEU A 159 11.86 -5.31 -4.86
C LEU A 159 11.89 -5.62 -3.36
N MET A 160 12.28 -4.63 -2.57
CA MET A 160 12.38 -4.75 -1.12
C MET A 160 11.54 -3.68 -0.43
N VAL A 161 10.94 -4.06 0.70
CA VAL A 161 10.08 -3.19 1.50
C VAL A 161 10.83 -2.73 2.74
N GLY A 162 10.70 -1.44 3.07
CA GLY A 162 11.32 -0.84 4.24
C GLY A 162 10.85 -1.51 5.52
N GLN A 163 11.80 -1.74 6.43
CA GLN A 163 11.58 -2.36 7.73
C GLN A 163 11.89 -1.35 8.84
N PRO A 164 11.23 -1.44 10.00
CA PRO A 164 11.63 -0.69 11.19
C PRO A 164 13.10 -0.93 11.52
N ALA A 165 13.86 0.15 11.72
CA ALA A 165 15.28 0.09 12.08
C ALA A 165 15.59 1.13 13.16
N ALA A 166 16.42 0.75 14.14
CA ALA A 166 16.86 1.67 15.19
C ALA A 166 17.84 2.73 14.67
N SER A 167 18.51 2.44 13.54
CA SER A 167 19.37 3.39 12.85
C SER A 167 19.59 2.99 11.39
N GLY A 168 19.77 4.00 10.55
CA GLY A 168 19.95 3.81 9.11
C GLY A 168 18.65 3.39 8.40
N ALA A 169 18.80 2.84 7.18
CA ALA A 169 17.69 2.42 6.36
C ALA A 169 17.77 0.92 6.08
N ARG A 170 16.74 0.16 6.49
CA ARG A 170 16.64 -1.28 6.28
C ARG A 170 15.50 -1.61 5.33
N TYR A 171 15.77 -2.48 4.37
CA TYR A 171 14.81 -3.00 3.42
C TYR A 171 14.94 -4.52 3.32
N GLN A 172 13.80 -5.19 3.12
CA GLN A 172 13.70 -6.64 3.07
C GLN A 172 12.91 -7.06 1.81
N GLY A 173 13.56 -7.85 0.96
CA GLY A 173 12.94 -8.57 -0.14
C GLY A 173 12.52 -9.97 0.29
N ARG A 174 12.24 -10.85 -0.68
CA ARG A 174 11.82 -12.23 -0.39
C ARG A 174 12.94 -13.04 0.25
N ASN A 175 14.14 -12.96 -0.31
CA ASN A 175 15.34 -13.62 0.21
C ASN A 175 16.54 -12.68 0.31
N GLU A 176 16.33 -11.41 -0.02
CA GLU A 176 17.36 -10.38 -0.06
C GLU A 176 17.13 -9.38 1.08
N SER A 177 18.20 -8.81 1.60
CA SER A 177 18.13 -7.75 2.59
C SER A 177 19.15 -6.67 2.28
N PHE A 178 18.80 -5.43 2.59
CA PHE A 178 19.68 -4.28 2.50
C PHE A 178 19.58 -3.51 3.81
N TRP A 179 20.71 -3.20 4.45
CA TRP A 179 20.74 -2.31 5.61
C TRP A 179 21.91 -1.34 5.50
N GLU A 180 21.60 -0.08 5.23
CA GLU A 180 22.58 1.01 5.19
C GLU A 180 22.63 1.74 6.53
N HIS A 181 23.84 2.00 7.01
CA HIS A 181 24.10 2.86 8.13
C HIS A 181 25.50 3.49 8.00
N GLN A 182 25.58 4.82 8.08
CA GLN A 182 26.84 5.59 8.08
C GLN A 182 27.70 5.42 6.81
N GLY A 183 27.08 5.28 5.65
CA GLY A 183 27.76 5.19 4.35
C GLY A 183 28.21 3.78 3.96
N GLU A 184 27.92 2.79 4.79
CA GLU A 184 28.15 1.37 4.52
C GLU A 184 26.82 0.62 4.53
N ALA A 185 26.62 -0.26 3.55
CA ALA A 185 25.43 -1.09 3.41
C ALA A 185 25.80 -2.56 3.54
N ARG A 186 25.07 -3.28 4.39
CA ARG A 186 25.13 -4.73 4.51
C ARG A 186 24.04 -5.35 3.66
N VAL A 187 24.42 -6.26 2.78
CA VAL A 187 23.52 -6.82 1.77
C VAL A 187 23.59 -8.34 1.77
N THR A 188 22.43 -8.99 1.74
CA THR A 188 22.32 -10.43 1.48
C THR A 188 21.50 -10.58 0.21
N TRP A 189 21.97 -11.39 -0.73
CA TRP A 189 21.33 -11.57 -2.03
C TRP A 189 20.93 -13.03 -2.24
N GLY A 190 19.90 -13.47 -1.52
CA GLY A 190 19.37 -14.82 -1.61
C GLY A 190 19.54 -15.63 -0.33
N TYR A 191 18.81 -16.74 -0.26
CA TYR A 191 18.78 -17.60 0.91
C TYR A 191 20.11 -18.32 1.12
N GLY A 192 20.68 -18.21 2.33
CA GLY A 192 21.94 -18.88 2.69
C GLY A 192 23.19 -18.29 2.02
N VAL A 193 23.07 -17.16 1.32
CA VAL A 193 24.19 -16.47 0.69
C VAL A 193 24.92 -15.63 1.75
N PRO A 194 26.26 -15.60 1.76
CA PRO A 194 27.01 -14.72 2.66
C PRO A 194 26.62 -13.25 2.49
N GLU A 195 26.60 -12.52 3.60
CA GLU A 195 26.43 -11.08 3.60
C GLU A 195 27.64 -10.39 2.95
N MET A 196 27.39 -9.42 2.08
CA MET A 196 28.40 -8.58 1.44
C MET A 196 28.40 -7.19 2.06
N THR A 197 29.58 -6.56 2.07
CA THR A 197 29.75 -5.18 2.53
C THR A 197 29.89 -4.26 1.34
N CYS A 198 28.95 -3.32 1.25
CA CYS A 198 28.79 -2.41 0.12
C CYS A 198 29.05 -0.96 0.54
N ARG A 199 29.70 -0.18 -0.32
CA ARG A 199 29.87 1.26 -0.14
C ARG A 199 29.39 2.00 -1.36
N LYS A 200 28.78 3.17 -1.14
CA LYS A 200 28.31 4.00 -2.25
C LYS A 200 29.48 4.31 -3.17
N ALA A 201 29.33 3.98 -4.45
CA ALA A 201 30.31 4.30 -5.46
C ALA A 201 30.31 5.83 -5.72
N PRO A 202 31.47 6.42 -6.09
CA PRO A 202 31.56 7.81 -6.48
C PRO A 202 30.59 8.22 -7.60
#